data_AF-A0A4R4WH32-F1
#
_entry.id   AF-A0A4R4WH32-F1
#
_cell.length_a   1.000
_cell.length_b   1.000
_cell.length_c   1.000
_cell.angle_alpha   90.00
_cell.angle_beta   90.00
_cell.angle_gamma   90.00
#
_symmetry.space_group_name_H-M   'P 1'
#
loop_
_entity.id
_entity.type
_entity.pdbx_description
1 polymer ?
#
loop_
_entity_poly.entity_id
_entity_poly.type
_entity_poly.pdbx_seq_one_letter_code
_entity_poly.pdbx_strand_id
1 'polypeptide(L)'
;MGWMQAETDVADVMIWLRSNHGREVSYADIAAGVGIPDGRRLRRAVGVVRVIAANRGDRLERFMPSTDPARRGSGRRRVFVTRYMRNGHGDEFSARDAMAAARAAMTSVKDMHRATTFEADNPHSIARKEFETMAQAADECITKVAGLDTVGPQVVRQENTSLLAQMIADLEARLTEPAAG
;
A
#
# COMPACT_ATOMS: atom_id res chain seq x y z
N MET A 1 -33.67 -11.77 -4.74
CA MET A 1 -32.59 -12.40 -5.53
C MET A 1 -31.54 -12.88 -4.55
N GLY A 2 -31.20 -14.17 -4.54
CA GLY A 2 -30.16 -14.70 -3.65
C GLY A 2 -28.78 -14.25 -4.12
N TRP A 3 -27.86 -14.00 -3.19
CA TRP A 3 -26.48 -13.63 -3.50
C TRP A 3 -25.81 -14.74 -4.32
N MET A 4 -25.06 -14.36 -5.36
CA MET A 4 -24.28 -15.33 -6.10
C MET A 4 -23.11 -15.82 -5.23
N GLN A 5 -22.74 -17.09 -5.33
CA GLN A 5 -21.65 -17.70 -4.55
C GLN A 5 -20.35 -16.85 -4.57
N ALA A 6 -20.03 -16.25 -5.71
CA ALA A 6 -18.86 -15.39 -5.86
C ALA A 6 -18.94 -14.08 -5.03
N GLU A 7 -20.13 -13.52 -4.85
CA GLU A 7 -20.35 -12.32 -4.03
C GLU A 7 -20.22 -12.67 -2.55
N THR A 8 -20.77 -13.82 -2.14
CA THR A 8 -20.60 -14.35 -0.79
C THR A 8 -19.13 -14.59 -0.46
N ASP A 9 -18.38 -15.24 -1.36
CA ASP A 9 -16.94 -15.48 -1.18
C ASP A 9 -16.16 -14.19 -0.98
N VAL A 10 -16.47 -13.16 -1.76
CA VAL A 10 -15.83 -11.83 -1.66
C VAL A 10 -16.18 -11.18 -0.33
N ALA A 11 -17.43 -11.26 0.11
CA ALA A 11 -17.87 -10.72 1.38
C ALA A 11 -17.19 -11.42 2.57
N ASP A 12 -17.13 -12.76 2.56
CA ASP A 12 -16.51 -13.56 3.61
C ASP A 12 -15.02 -13.25 3.73
N VAL A 13 -14.31 -13.19 2.60
CA VAL A 13 -12.89 -12.80 2.56
C VAL A 13 -12.70 -11.38 3.09
N MET A 14 -13.55 -10.43 2.71
CA MET A 14 -13.45 -9.04 3.19
C MET A 14 -13.70 -8.94 4.70
N ILE A 15 -14.73 -9.61 5.22
CA ILE A 15 -15.07 -9.61 6.66
C ILE A 15 -13.92 -10.24 7.47
N TRP A 16 -13.38 -11.35 7.00
CA TRP A 16 -12.28 -12.04 7.68
C TRP A 16 -10.98 -11.21 7.68
N LEU A 17 -10.61 -10.61 6.54
CA LEU A 17 -9.44 -9.75 6.43
C LEU A 17 -9.57 -8.51 7.33
N ARG A 18 -10.77 -7.92 7.41
CA ARG A 18 -11.04 -6.80 8.34
C ARG A 18 -10.83 -7.16 9.79
N SER A 19 -11.12 -8.40 10.17
CA SER A 19 -10.97 -8.90 11.53
C SER A 19 -9.52 -9.27 11.86
N ASN A 20 -8.70 -9.50 10.83
CA ASN A 20 -7.27 -9.78 10.92
C ASN A 20 -6.41 -8.59 10.44
N HIS A 21 -6.92 -7.38 10.61
CA HIS A 21 -6.22 -6.15 10.25
C HIS A 21 -4.79 -6.10 10.81
N GLY A 22 -3.82 -5.70 9.98
CA GLY A 22 -2.40 -5.58 10.36
C GLY A 22 -1.63 -6.90 10.48
N ARG A 23 -2.30 -8.05 10.48
CA ARG A 23 -1.63 -9.36 10.59
C ARG A 23 -1.14 -9.83 9.22
N GLU A 24 0.08 -10.37 9.19
CA GLU A 24 0.57 -11.12 8.03
C GLU A 24 -0.26 -12.40 7.85
N VAL A 25 -0.94 -12.53 6.72
CA VAL A 25 -1.79 -13.69 6.38
C VAL A 25 -1.40 -14.25 5.02
N SER A 26 -1.28 -15.58 4.93
CA SER A 26 -1.06 -16.31 3.69
C SER A 26 -2.39 -16.72 3.03
N TYR A 27 -2.36 -17.22 1.80
CA TYR A 27 -3.56 -17.82 1.20
C TYR A 27 -4.09 -19.01 1.99
N ALA A 28 -3.23 -19.79 2.64
CA ALA A 28 -3.64 -20.88 3.51
C ALA A 28 -4.36 -20.38 4.77
N ASP A 29 -3.87 -19.29 5.36
CA ASP A 29 -4.52 -18.65 6.53
C ASP A 29 -5.92 -18.13 6.15
N ILE A 30 -6.03 -17.45 5.01
CA ILE A 30 -7.32 -16.96 4.51
C ILE A 30 -8.24 -18.15 4.22
N ALA A 31 -7.76 -19.18 3.51
CA ALA A 31 -8.52 -20.38 3.16
C ALA A 31 -9.14 -21.06 4.38
N ALA A 32 -8.31 -21.27 5.41
CA ALA A 32 -8.75 -21.83 6.69
C ALA A 32 -9.75 -20.91 7.41
N GLY A 33 -9.52 -19.60 7.34
CA GLY A 33 -10.35 -18.59 7.98
C GLY A 33 -11.75 -18.41 7.39
N VAL A 34 -11.89 -18.55 6.07
CA VAL A 34 -13.18 -18.37 5.36
C VAL A 34 -13.84 -19.68 4.95
N GLY A 35 -13.19 -20.82 5.17
CA GLY A 35 -13.71 -22.13 4.77
C GLY A 35 -13.72 -22.38 3.25
N ILE A 36 -12.91 -21.63 2.49
CA ILE A 36 -12.76 -21.80 1.03
C ILE A 36 -11.37 -22.39 0.75
N PRO A 37 -11.25 -23.54 0.07
CA PRO A 37 -9.95 -24.11 -0.24
C PRO A 37 -9.02 -23.15 -1.02
N ASP A 38 -7.72 -23.17 -0.72
CA ASP A 38 -6.73 -22.42 -1.52
C ASP A 38 -6.73 -22.96 -2.96
N GLY A 39 -7.16 -22.09 -3.87
CA GLY A 39 -7.32 -22.41 -5.28
C GLY A 39 -7.79 -21.21 -6.07
N ARG A 40 -8.19 -21.44 -7.32
CA ARG A 40 -8.61 -20.36 -8.23
C ARG A 40 -9.77 -19.53 -7.68
N ARG A 41 -10.72 -20.16 -6.98
CA ARG A 41 -11.89 -19.50 -6.38
C ARG A 41 -11.48 -18.46 -5.33
N LEU A 42 -10.70 -18.87 -4.32
CA LEU A 42 -10.19 -17.99 -3.29
C LEU A 42 -9.35 -16.84 -3.87
N ARG A 43 -8.45 -17.17 -4.81
CA ARG A 43 -7.56 -16.16 -5.42
C ARG A 43 -8.33 -15.12 -6.22
N ARG A 44 -9.41 -15.52 -6.90
CA ARG A 44 -10.32 -14.58 -7.59
C ARG A 44 -11.02 -13.67 -6.57
N ALA A 45 -11.55 -14.23 -5.49
CA ALA A 45 -12.19 -13.46 -4.43
C ALA A 45 -11.22 -12.44 -3.80
N VAL A 46 -10.01 -12.87 -3.44
CA VAL A 46 -8.94 -11.98 -2.93
C VAL A 46 -8.58 -10.88 -3.95
N GLY A 47 -8.52 -11.21 -5.23
CA GLY A 47 -8.30 -10.24 -6.30
C GLY A 47 -9.39 -9.15 -6.36
N VAL A 48 -10.66 -9.53 -6.22
CA VAL A 48 -11.80 -8.59 -6.18
C VAL A 48 -11.78 -7.77 -4.89
N VAL A 49 -11.56 -8.41 -3.74
CA VAL A 49 -11.45 -7.72 -2.44
C VAL A 49 -10.36 -6.65 -2.47
N ARG A 50 -9.26 -6.89 -3.17
CA ARG A 50 -8.20 -5.91 -3.35
C ARG A 50 -8.67 -4.63 -4.02
N VAL A 51 -9.50 -4.75 -5.06
CA VAL A 51 -10.10 -3.60 -5.74
C VAL A 51 -11.09 -2.87 -4.81
N ILE A 52 -11.92 -3.63 -4.10
CA ILE A 52 -12.89 -3.07 -3.15
C ILE A 52 -12.18 -2.32 -2.01
N ALA A 53 -11.11 -2.88 -1.45
CA ALA A 53 -10.30 -2.25 -0.41
C ALA A 53 -9.74 -0.91 -0.90
N ALA A 54 -9.12 -0.91 -2.09
CA ALA A 54 -8.59 0.31 -2.71
C ALA A 54 -9.67 1.39 -2.89
N ASN A 55 -10.86 1.02 -3.38
CA ASN A 55 -11.97 1.97 -3.57
C ASN A 55 -12.49 2.56 -2.25
N ARG A 56 -12.29 1.88 -1.12
CA ARG A 56 -12.67 2.37 0.23
C ARG A 56 -11.59 3.19 0.91
N GLY A 57 -10.40 3.31 0.30
CA GLY A 57 -9.21 3.87 0.95
C GLY A 57 -8.54 2.92 1.95
N ASP A 58 -8.98 1.66 2.01
CA ASP A 58 -8.25 0.60 2.71
C ASP A 58 -7.11 0.09 1.81
N ARG A 59 -6.17 -0.64 2.39
CA ARG A 59 -5.05 -1.23 1.66
C ARG A 59 -5.00 -2.72 1.86
N LEU A 60 -4.92 -3.46 0.77
CA LEU A 60 -4.52 -4.87 0.76
C LEU A 60 -3.19 -5.01 0.01
N GLU A 61 -2.14 -5.34 0.74
CA GLU A 61 -0.77 -5.45 0.22
C GLU A 61 -0.64 -6.51 -0.88
N ARG A 62 0.40 -6.38 -1.70
CA ARG A 62 0.79 -7.50 -2.58
C ARG A 62 1.30 -8.64 -1.71
N PHE A 63 1.05 -9.87 -2.15
CA PHE A 63 1.70 -11.01 -1.53
C PHE A 63 3.22 -10.89 -1.67
N MET A 64 3.90 -10.87 -0.54
CA MET A 64 5.35 -10.73 -0.44
C MET A 64 5.92 -11.75 0.54
N PRO A 65 7.21 -12.08 0.48
CA PRO A 65 7.83 -12.96 1.47
C PRO A 65 7.63 -12.43 2.89
N SER A 66 7.15 -13.29 3.78
CA SER A 66 6.99 -12.97 5.20
C SER A 66 8.32 -12.54 5.82
N THR A 67 8.24 -11.50 6.64
CA THR A 67 9.39 -11.00 7.40
C THR A 67 9.65 -11.83 8.66
N ASP A 68 8.64 -12.59 9.10
CA ASP A 68 8.70 -13.47 10.26
C ASP A 68 9.56 -14.72 9.97
N PRO A 69 10.73 -14.88 10.62
CA PRO A 69 11.56 -16.07 10.46
C PRO A 69 10.87 -17.35 10.94
N ALA A 70 9.92 -17.28 11.88
CA ALA A 70 9.18 -18.44 12.39
C ALA A 70 8.21 -19.03 11.35
N ARG A 71 7.79 -18.24 10.36
CA ARG A 71 6.95 -18.69 9.23
C ARG A 71 7.75 -19.37 8.13
N ARG A 72 9.08 -19.40 8.20
CA ARG A 72 9.90 -20.16 7.25
C ARG A 72 9.75 -21.64 7.57
N GLY A 73 8.99 -22.38 6.75
CA GLY A 73 8.81 -23.82 6.93
C GLY A 73 10.14 -24.57 6.96
N SER A 74 10.10 -25.85 7.36
CA SER A 74 11.27 -26.72 7.55
C SER A 74 12.26 -26.76 6.35
N GLY A 75 11.77 -26.48 5.13
CA GLY A 75 12.58 -26.36 3.92
C GLY A 75 13.16 -24.97 3.61
N ARG A 76 13.16 -24.02 4.56
CA ARG A 76 13.55 -22.59 4.36
C ARG A 76 12.78 -21.86 3.24
N ARG A 77 11.66 -22.43 2.78
CA ARG A 77 10.85 -21.83 1.70
C ARG A 77 10.13 -20.61 2.26
N ARG A 78 10.30 -19.46 1.59
CA ARG A 78 9.64 -18.21 1.95
C ARG A 78 8.12 -18.37 1.82
N VAL A 79 7.39 -18.18 2.91
CA VAL A 79 5.92 -18.10 2.87
C VAL A 79 5.53 -16.72 2.39
N PHE A 80 4.65 -16.66 1.38
CA PHE A 80 4.14 -15.39 0.87
C PHE A 80 2.90 -14.99 1.65
N VAL A 81 2.88 -13.75 2.13
CA VAL A 81 1.84 -13.18 2.98
C VAL A 81 1.40 -11.82 2.44
N THR A 82 0.20 -11.41 2.81
CA THR A 82 -0.35 -10.07 2.61
C THR A 82 -0.82 -9.51 3.95
N ARG A 83 -0.98 -8.20 4.04
CA ARG A 83 -1.67 -7.52 5.13
C ARG A 83 -2.83 -6.70 4.62
N TYR A 84 -3.92 -6.74 5.36
CA TYR A 84 -5.05 -5.84 5.18
C TYR A 84 -4.98 -4.70 6.19
N MET A 85 -4.91 -3.47 5.71
CA MET A 85 -4.85 -2.25 6.49
C MET A 85 -6.11 -1.42 6.27
N ARG A 86 -6.84 -1.14 7.35
CA ARG A 86 -7.97 -0.20 7.34
C ARG A 86 -7.43 1.21 7.20
N ASN A 87 -8.17 2.05 6.48
CA ASN A 87 -7.89 3.47 6.44
C ASN A 87 -7.81 4.06 7.86
N GLY A 88 -6.84 4.95 8.11
CA GLY A 88 -6.61 5.58 9.41
C GLY A 88 -5.75 4.77 10.41
N HIS A 89 -5.31 3.57 10.05
CA HIS A 89 -4.53 2.69 10.95
C HIS A 89 -3.15 2.31 10.37
N GLY A 90 -2.46 3.25 9.72
CA GLY A 90 -1.15 3.00 9.10
C GLY A 90 -0.05 2.68 10.11
N ASP A 91 0.84 1.75 9.77
CA ASP A 91 2.09 1.47 10.48
C ASP A 91 3.32 1.87 9.62
N GLU A 92 4.52 1.86 10.20
CA GLU A 92 5.76 2.23 9.51
C GLU A 92 6.01 1.37 8.26
N PHE A 93 5.58 0.11 8.29
CA PHE A 93 5.65 -0.78 7.14
C PHE A 93 4.73 -0.33 6.00
N SER A 94 3.48 0.03 6.34
CA SER A 94 2.49 0.57 5.42
C SER A 94 2.99 1.87 4.79
N ALA A 95 3.68 2.72 5.55
CA ALA A 95 4.31 3.93 5.02
C ALA A 95 5.41 3.58 3.99
N ARG A 96 6.29 2.62 4.28
CA ARG A 96 7.33 2.15 3.33
C ARG A 96 6.73 1.53 2.07
N ASP A 97 5.76 0.63 2.22
CA ASP A 97 5.09 0.02 1.07
C ASP A 97 4.31 1.09 0.28
N ALA A 98 3.74 2.12 0.93
CA ALA A 98 3.05 3.23 0.26
C ALA A 98 4.04 4.01 -0.62
N MET A 99 5.20 4.37 -0.06
CA MET A 99 6.26 5.02 -0.82
C MET A 99 6.76 4.14 -1.98
N ALA A 100 6.91 2.82 -1.78
CA ALA A 100 7.33 1.91 -2.84
C ALA A 100 6.32 1.87 -3.99
N ALA A 101 5.02 1.79 -3.68
CA ALA A 101 3.94 1.84 -4.67
C ALA A 101 3.90 3.19 -5.40
N ALA A 102 4.06 4.30 -4.68
CA ALA A 102 4.12 5.65 -5.25
C ALA A 102 5.30 5.80 -6.22
N ARG A 103 6.49 5.31 -5.85
CA ARG A 103 7.67 5.29 -6.72
C ARG A 103 7.44 4.47 -7.99
N ALA A 104 6.84 3.29 -7.86
CA ALA A 104 6.51 2.46 -9.02
C ALA A 104 5.53 3.16 -9.97
N ALA A 105 4.50 3.82 -9.43
CA ALA A 105 3.56 4.61 -10.21
C ALA A 105 4.26 5.78 -10.93
N MET A 106 5.17 6.49 -10.24
CA MET A 106 5.96 7.57 -10.84
C MET A 106 6.84 7.08 -12.00
N THR A 107 7.44 5.90 -11.88
CA THR A 107 8.15 5.28 -13.02
C THR A 107 7.21 5.05 -14.20
N SER A 108 6.00 4.52 -13.97
CA SER A 108 5.01 4.33 -15.04
C SER A 108 4.57 5.65 -15.69
N VAL A 109 4.43 6.74 -14.93
CA VAL A 109 4.12 8.08 -15.49
C VAL A 109 5.28 8.61 -16.35
N LYS A 110 6.54 8.37 -15.94
CA LYS A 110 7.72 8.72 -16.75
C LYS A 110 7.77 7.93 -18.06
N ASP A 111 7.49 6.63 -18.01
CA ASP A 111 7.43 5.79 -19.21
C ASP A 111 6.30 6.25 -20.14
N MET A 112 5.14 6.60 -19.59
CA MET A 112 4.03 7.19 -20.34
C MET A 112 4.46 8.48 -21.02
N HIS A 113 5.04 9.44 -20.28
CA HIS A 113 5.53 10.70 -20.84
C HIS A 113 6.48 10.46 -22.02
N ARG A 114 7.44 9.55 -21.88
CA ARG A 114 8.38 9.21 -22.95
C ARG A 114 7.67 8.66 -24.20
N ALA A 115 6.74 7.73 -24.01
CA ALA A 115 6.01 7.11 -25.12
C ALA A 115 5.13 8.12 -25.85
N THR A 116 4.45 8.99 -25.11
CA THR A 116 3.56 10.01 -25.69
C THR A 116 4.33 11.14 -26.36
N THR A 117 5.48 11.57 -25.81
CA THR A 117 6.34 12.55 -26.48
C THR A 117 6.88 12.01 -27.80
N PHE A 118 7.29 10.74 -27.84
CA PHE A 118 7.74 10.10 -29.07
C PHE A 118 6.66 10.12 -30.16
N GLU A 119 5.41 9.78 -29.83
CA GLU A 119 4.29 9.84 -30.78
C GLU A 119 3.85 11.27 -31.12
N ALA A 120 3.97 12.22 -30.19
CA ALA A 120 3.71 13.63 -30.43
C ALA A 120 4.72 14.26 -31.41
N ASP A 121 5.96 13.77 -31.45
CA ASP A 121 6.98 14.23 -32.39
C ASP A 121 6.97 13.48 -33.72
N ASN A 122 6.25 12.36 -33.81
CA ASN A 122 6.18 11.53 -35.00
C ASN A 122 5.29 12.19 -36.10
N PRO A 123 5.85 12.57 -37.26
CA PRO A 123 5.08 13.20 -38.36
C PRO A 123 4.01 12.29 -38.96
N HIS A 124 4.10 10.98 -38.74
CA HIS A 124 3.17 9.98 -39.23
C HIS A 124 2.14 9.53 -38.18
N SER A 125 2.14 10.13 -36.99
CA SER A 125 1.19 9.76 -35.94
C SER A 125 -0.22 10.23 -36.30
N ILE A 126 -1.20 9.33 -36.17
CA ILE A 126 -2.62 9.59 -36.47
C ILE A 126 -3.30 10.43 -35.39
N ALA A 127 -2.71 10.55 -34.20
CA ALA A 127 -3.28 11.19 -33.01
C ALA A 127 -2.25 12.10 -32.31
N ARG A 128 -1.49 12.84 -33.11
CA ARG A 128 -0.35 13.65 -32.65
C ARG A 128 -0.73 14.64 -31.54
N LYS A 129 -1.87 15.32 -31.67
CA LYS A 129 -2.35 16.33 -30.69
C LYS A 129 -2.79 15.68 -29.37
N GLU A 130 -3.41 14.52 -29.44
CA GLU A 130 -3.81 13.75 -28.27
C GLU A 130 -2.58 13.28 -27.49
N PHE A 131 -1.56 12.77 -28.18
CA PHE A 131 -0.30 12.39 -27.56
C PHE A 131 0.47 13.57 -26.98
N GLU A 132 0.46 14.74 -27.65
CA GLU A 132 1.04 15.98 -27.12
C GLU A 132 0.35 16.40 -25.81
N THR A 133 -0.99 16.35 -25.78
CA THR A 133 -1.77 16.67 -24.58
C THR A 133 -1.47 15.69 -23.44
N MET A 134 -1.36 14.40 -23.74
CA MET A 134 -1.01 13.37 -22.75
C MET A 134 0.42 13.55 -22.23
N ALA A 135 1.37 13.90 -23.10
CA ALA A 135 2.75 14.16 -22.71
C ALA A 135 2.85 15.35 -21.74
N GLN A 136 2.12 16.43 -22.03
CA GLN A 136 2.04 17.61 -21.17
C GLN A 136 1.41 17.28 -19.80
N ALA A 137 0.31 16.52 -19.79
CA ALA A 137 -0.33 16.09 -18.54
C ALA A 137 0.60 15.20 -17.68
N ALA A 138 1.36 14.32 -18.32
CA ALA A 138 2.35 13.48 -17.65
C ALA A 138 3.49 14.31 -17.05
N ASP A 139 4.00 15.29 -17.80
CA ASP A 139 5.08 16.19 -17.35
C ASP A 139 4.65 17.07 -16.18
N GLU A 140 3.43 17.62 -16.23
CA GLU A 140 2.86 18.36 -15.10
C GLU A 140 2.73 17.49 -13.84
N CYS A 141 2.30 16.24 -14.01
CA CYS A 141 2.19 15.28 -12.91
C CYS A 141 3.58 15.00 -12.30
N ILE A 142 4.59 14.75 -13.14
CA ILE A 142 5.96 14.52 -12.70
C ILE A 142 6.50 15.73 -11.93
N THR A 143 6.30 16.94 -12.47
CA THR A 143 6.78 18.18 -11.88
C THR A 143 6.10 18.48 -10.54
N LYS A 144 4.77 18.35 -10.47
CA LYS A 144 4.00 18.56 -9.23
C LYS A 144 4.42 17.59 -8.13
N VAL A 145 4.62 16.31 -8.47
CA VAL A 145 5.02 15.29 -7.49
C VAL A 145 6.48 15.42 -7.08
N ALA A 146 7.39 15.76 -8.00
CA ALA A 146 8.79 16.06 -7.65
C ALA A 146 8.90 17.25 -6.68
N GLY A 147 7.98 18.23 -6.77
CA GLY A 147 7.84 19.32 -5.80
C GLY A 147 7.37 18.88 -4.41
N LEU A 148 6.82 17.67 -4.24
CA LEU A 148 6.42 17.10 -2.94
C LEU A 148 7.54 16.30 -2.28
N ASP A 149 8.50 15.77 -3.04
CA ASP A 149 9.68 15.07 -2.50
C ASP A 149 10.56 15.99 -1.62
N THR A 150 10.46 17.31 -1.77
CA THR A 150 11.10 18.29 -0.88
C THR A 150 10.34 18.49 0.44
N VAL A 151 9.02 18.23 0.45
CA VAL A 151 8.16 18.36 1.63
C VAL A 151 8.30 17.16 2.57
N GLY A 152 8.44 15.94 2.02
CA GLY A 152 8.57 14.70 2.82
C GLY A 152 9.69 14.73 3.87
N PRO A 153 10.94 15.08 3.52
CA PRO A 153 12.03 15.19 4.48
C PRO A 153 11.83 16.32 5.51
N GLN A 154 11.15 17.41 5.14
CA GLN A 154 10.88 18.53 6.05
C GLN A 154 9.80 18.16 7.08
N VAL A 155 8.70 17.54 6.65
CA VAL A 155 7.61 17.10 7.54
C VAL A 155 8.08 15.99 8.48
N VAL A 156 8.81 14.98 7.97
CA VAL A 156 9.37 13.92 8.82
C VAL A 156 10.39 14.48 9.83
N ARG A 157 11.21 15.45 9.43
CA ARG A 157 12.10 16.14 10.38
C ARG A 157 11.33 16.93 11.43
N GLN A 158 10.27 17.62 11.04
CA GLN A 158 9.45 18.44 11.93
C GLN A 158 8.68 17.57 12.94
N GLU A 159 8.08 16.46 12.49
CA GLU A 159 7.43 15.48 13.36
C GLU A 159 8.43 14.82 14.32
N ASN A 160 9.58 14.36 13.83
CA ASN A 160 10.61 13.76 14.70
C ASN A 160 11.17 14.74 15.72
N THR A 161 11.33 16.01 15.35
CA THR A 161 11.78 17.07 16.27
C THR A 161 10.71 17.34 17.33
N SER A 162 9.43 17.34 16.95
CA SER A 162 8.31 17.50 17.89
C SER A 162 8.18 16.32 18.85
N LEU A 163 8.38 15.08 18.38
CA LEU A 163 8.40 13.88 19.20
C LEU A 163 9.57 13.88 20.20
N LEU A 164 10.78 14.25 19.75
CA LEU A 164 11.95 14.39 20.62
C LEU A 164 11.73 15.47 21.68
N ALA A 165 11.13 16.61 21.32
CA ALA A 165 10.79 17.65 22.28
C ALA A 165 9.76 17.19 23.32
N GLN A 166 8.75 16.40 22.92
CA GLN A 166 7.79 15.80 23.83
C GLN A 166 8.43 14.77 24.77
N MET A 167 9.32 13.93 24.26
CA MET A 167 10.05 12.94 25.07
C MET A 167 11.00 13.61 26.08
N ILE A 168 11.66 14.71 25.69
CA ILE A 168 12.49 15.51 26.60
C ILE A 168 11.61 16.12 27.69
N ALA A 169 10.48 16.73 27.33
CA ALA A 169 9.55 17.30 28.31
C ALA A 169 9.01 16.24 29.29
N ASP A 170 8.68 15.03 28.82
CA ASP A 170 8.20 13.93 29.67
C ASP A 170 9.31 13.39 30.59
N LEU A 171 10.56 13.34 30.11
CA LEU A 171 11.73 12.99 30.93
C LEU A 171 12.04 14.06 31.97
N GLU A 172 11.96 15.34 31.60
CA GLU A 172 12.15 16.47 32.52
C GLU A 172 11.06 16.51 33.60
N ALA A 173 9.80 16.23 33.24
CA ALA A 173 8.69 16.10 34.19
C ALA A 173 8.92 14.95 35.19
N ARG A 174 9.39 13.80 34.73
CA ARG A 174 9.74 12.66 35.60
C ARG A 174 10.96 12.91 36.49
N LEU A 175 11.89 13.74 36.05
CA LEU A 175 13.06 14.15 36.85
C LEU A 175 12.71 15.25 37.86
N THR A 176 11.59 15.96 37.68
CA THR A 176 11.10 17.00 38.59
C THR A 176 9.99 16.53 39.53
N GLU A 177 9.49 15.29 39.38
CA GLU A 177 8.75 14.63 40.45
C GLU A 177 9.68 14.46 41.67
N PRO A 178 9.37 15.07 42.83
CA PRO A 178 10.17 14.85 44.02
C PRO A 178 10.10 13.36 44.36
N ALA A 179 11.25 12.76 44.66
CA ALA A 179 11.32 11.46 45.31
C ALA A 179 10.57 11.56 46.65
N ALA A 180 9.25 11.36 46.59
CA ALA A 180 8.41 11.20 47.75
C ALA A 180 8.81 9.87 48.39
N GLY A 181 9.31 9.96 49.61
CA GLY A 181 9.78 8.85 50.43
C GLY A 181 8.69 7.86 50.82
#